data_AF-A0A660YVI1-F1
#
_entry.id   AF-A0A660YVI1-F1
#
_cell.length_a   1.000
_cell.length_b   1.000
_cell.length_c   1.000
_cell.angle_alpha   90.00
_cell.angle_beta   90.00
_cell.angle_gamma   90.00
#
_symmetry.space_group_name_H-M   'P 1'
#
loop_
_entity.id
_entity.type
_entity.pdbx_description
1 polymer ?
#
loop_
_entity_poly.entity_id
_entity_poly.type
_entity_poly.pdbx_seq_one_letter_code
_entity_poly.pdbx_strand_id
1 'polypeptide(L)'
;MTSRERILLSLQHKEPDRVPVDLGGMRSTGIMGMAYNQLKSYWKIRGGHTRIYDLGQQLALVEREVLERISADALPVIPSLSKTWKPWHLPDGTACEVPEDFNPEKLPDGSLILRDEEGHITSKMPPDGYYFDGVYHPLADATSISDLDRYPFYEPMSKEKIADLAQQAKQLY
;
A
#
# COMPACT_ATOMS: atom_id res chain seq x y z
N MET A 1 7.00 -8.02 -27.88
CA MET A 1 5.70 -7.80 -27.24
C MET A 1 5.88 -6.77 -26.14
N THR A 2 5.06 -5.72 -26.11
CA THR A 2 5.05 -4.74 -25.00
C THR A 2 4.44 -5.36 -23.74
N SER A 3 4.71 -4.80 -22.56
CA SER A 3 4.09 -5.24 -21.31
C SER A 3 2.56 -5.21 -21.36
N ARG A 4 2.00 -4.18 -22.02
CA ARG A 4 0.55 -4.07 -22.24
C ARG A 4 0.00 -5.21 -23.11
N GLU A 5 0.64 -5.50 -24.24
CA GLU A 5 0.25 -6.62 -25.11
C GLU A 5 0.30 -7.95 -24.38
N ARG A 6 1.35 -8.16 -23.58
CA ARG A 6 1.57 -9.37 -22.76
C ARG A 6 0.45 -9.60 -21.77
N ILE A 7 0.06 -8.56 -21.02
CA ILE A 7 -1.07 -8.61 -20.08
C ILE A 7 -2.38 -8.87 -20.84
N LEU A 8 -2.65 -8.14 -21.92
CA LEU A 8 -3.91 -8.28 -22.66
C LEU A 8 -4.09 -9.67 -23.29
N LEU A 9 -3.02 -10.28 -23.83
CA LEU A 9 -3.07 -11.65 -24.34
C LEU A 9 -3.34 -12.65 -23.22
N SER A 10 -2.66 -12.51 -22.08
CA SER A 10 -2.84 -13.38 -20.92
C SER A 10 -4.27 -13.33 -20.38
N LEU A 11 -4.87 -12.13 -20.28
CA LEU A 11 -6.27 -11.93 -19.89
C LEU A 11 -7.27 -12.53 -20.91
N GLN A 12 -6.85 -12.71 -22.16
CA GLN A 12 -7.64 -13.40 -23.19
C GLN A 12 -7.35 -14.90 -23.25
N HIS A 13 -6.62 -15.46 -22.28
CA HIS A 13 -6.19 -16.86 -22.25
C HIS A 13 -5.39 -17.28 -23.49
N LYS A 14 -4.60 -16.35 -24.06
CA LYS A 14 -3.66 -16.62 -25.16
C LYS A 14 -2.24 -16.61 -24.63
N GLU A 15 -1.40 -17.50 -25.14
CA GLU A 15 0.00 -17.62 -24.74
C GLU A 15 0.80 -16.37 -25.18
N PRO A 16 1.35 -15.58 -24.23
CA PRO A 16 2.24 -14.47 -24.54
C PRO A 16 3.68 -14.94 -24.77
N ASP A 17 4.62 -14.01 -25.00
CA ASP A 17 6.05 -14.32 -25.12
C ASP A 17 6.71 -14.76 -23.79
N ARG A 18 6.12 -14.40 -22.64
CA ARG A 18 6.43 -14.89 -21.29
C ARG A 18 5.28 -14.60 -20.32
N VAL A 19 5.29 -15.25 -19.16
CA VAL A 19 4.34 -14.94 -18.07
C VAL A 19 4.47 -13.46 -17.65
N PRO A 20 3.35 -12.68 -17.61
CA PRO A 20 3.38 -11.32 -17.09
C PRO A 20 3.80 -11.29 -15.62
N VAL A 21 4.59 -10.29 -15.23
CA VAL A 21 5.07 -10.10 -13.86
C VAL A 21 4.43 -8.86 -13.24
N ASP A 22 3.89 -9.01 -12.03
CA ASP A 22 3.42 -7.91 -11.20
C ASP A 22 4.15 -7.90 -9.85
N LEU A 23 4.53 -6.70 -9.40
CA LEU A 23 5.06 -6.45 -8.06
C LEU A 23 4.64 -5.04 -7.65
N GLY A 24 3.51 -4.93 -6.98
CA GLY A 24 2.96 -3.65 -6.52
C GLY A 24 2.17 -2.87 -7.58
N GLY A 25 1.63 -3.53 -8.61
CA GLY A 25 0.67 -2.93 -9.55
C GLY A 25 -0.69 -2.64 -8.91
N MET A 26 -1.03 -3.34 -7.83
CA MET A 26 -2.14 -3.05 -6.91
C MET A 26 -1.63 -2.95 -5.46
N ARG A 27 -2.35 -2.20 -4.62
CA ARG A 27 -2.00 -1.93 -3.21
C ARG A 27 -1.58 -3.18 -2.43
N SER A 28 -2.32 -4.28 -2.59
CA SER A 28 -2.10 -5.56 -1.89
C SER A 28 -1.17 -6.55 -2.61
N THR A 29 -0.58 -6.17 -3.74
CA THR A 29 0.30 -7.04 -4.56
C THR A 29 1.78 -6.69 -4.41
N GLY A 30 2.10 -5.89 -3.39
CA GLY A 30 3.44 -5.38 -3.14
C GLY A 30 4.33 -6.33 -2.33
N ILE A 31 5.36 -5.74 -1.73
CA ILE A 31 6.33 -6.41 -0.87
C ILE A 31 6.46 -5.63 0.43
N MET A 32 6.50 -6.33 1.57
CA MET A 32 6.68 -5.69 2.87
C MET A 32 8.01 -4.95 2.93
N GLY A 33 8.03 -3.79 3.60
CA GLY A 33 9.22 -2.93 3.70
C GLY A 33 10.46 -3.66 4.20
N MET A 34 10.31 -4.58 5.16
CA MET A 34 11.42 -5.35 5.72
C MET A 34 12.04 -6.27 4.65
N ALA A 35 11.19 -7.02 3.94
CA ALA A 35 11.63 -7.87 2.84
C ALA A 35 12.20 -7.06 1.67
N TYR A 36 11.63 -5.88 1.39
CA TYR A 36 12.12 -4.97 0.37
C TYR A 36 13.52 -4.42 0.70
N ASN A 37 13.76 -4.04 1.95
CA ASN A 37 15.09 -3.62 2.43
C ASN A 37 16.13 -4.73 2.27
N GLN A 38 15.76 -5.98 2.61
CA GLN A 38 16.63 -7.14 2.39
C GLN A 38 16.90 -7.38 0.90
N LEU A 39 15.88 -7.26 0.05
CA LEU A 39 16.01 -7.38 -1.41
C LEU A 39 16.98 -6.34 -1.97
N LYS A 40 16.83 -5.05 -1.60
CA LYS A 40 17.75 -3.98 -2.01
C LYS A 40 19.18 -4.28 -1.55
N SER A 41 19.37 -4.76 -0.33
CA SER A 41 20.69 -5.13 0.20
C SER A 41 21.33 -6.25 -0.62
N TYR A 42 20.60 -7.34 -0.85
CA TYR A 42 21.03 -8.50 -1.65
C TYR A 42 21.41 -8.11 -3.08
N TRP A 43 20.60 -7.24 -3.69
CA TRP A 43 20.82 -6.72 -5.03
C TRP A 43 21.84 -5.59 -5.14
N LYS A 44 22.41 -5.18 -4.00
CA LYS A 44 23.38 -4.09 -3.87
C LYS A 44 22.84 -2.73 -4.34
N ILE A 45 21.53 -2.53 -4.27
CA ILE A 45 20.89 -1.24 -4.54
C ILE A 45 21.19 -0.33 -3.34
N ARG A 46 21.73 0.86 -3.61
CA ARG A 46 22.13 1.85 -2.60
C ARG A 46 21.37 3.18 -2.71
N GLY A 47 20.69 3.39 -3.84
CA GLY A 47 19.91 4.60 -4.09
C GLY A 47 18.47 4.50 -3.58
N GLY A 48 17.78 5.63 -3.69
CA GLY A 48 16.34 5.73 -3.46
C GLY A 48 15.91 5.53 -2.01
N HIS A 49 14.61 5.36 -1.80
CA HIS A 49 13.97 5.39 -0.48
C HIS A 49 12.91 4.30 -0.35
N THR A 50 13.01 3.47 0.70
CA THR A 50 11.96 2.50 1.04
C THR A 50 10.78 3.23 1.66
N ARG A 51 9.81 3.60 0.82
CA ARG A 51 8.59 4.30 1.24
C ARG A 51 7.47 3.32 1.50
N ILE A 52 6.87 3.35 2.68
CA ILE A 52 5.74 2.51 3.05
C ILE A 52 4.44 3.26 2.79
N TYR A 53 3.69 2.85 1.76
CA TYR A 53 2.45 3.54 1.36
C TYR A 53 1.18 2.80 1.77
N ASP A 54 1.30 1.49 2.02
CA ASP A 54 0.27 0.72 2.72
C ASP A 54 0.74 0.49 4.15
N LEU A 55 0.14 1.20 5.09
CA LEU A 55 0.59 1.23 6.50
C LEU A 55 0.08 0.02 7.28
N GLY A 56 -1.06 -0.54 6.88
CA GLY A 56 -1.65 -1.74 7.47
C GLY A 56 -0.74 -2.95 7.34
N GLN A 57 -0.31 -3.24 6.11
CA GLN A 57 0.57 -4.37 5.79
C GLN A 57 2.05 -4.00 5.72
N GLN A 58 2.37 -2.71 5.91
CA GLN A 58 3.70 -2.15 5.77
C GLN A 58 4.33 -2.43 4.38
N LEU A 59 3.55 -2.27 3.30
CA LEU A 59 4.03 -2.52 1.94
C LEU A 59 4.79 -1.32 1.37
N ALA A 60 5.93 -1.62 0.75
CA ALA A 60 6.77 -0.64 0.09
C ALA A 60 6.18 -0.19 -1.25
N LEU A 61 6.33 1.08 -1.57
CA LEU A 61 6.22 1.62 -2.91
C LEU A 61 7.47 1.17 -3.68
N VAL A 62 7.29 0.16 -4.54
CA VAL A 62 8.38 -0.50 -5.25
C VAL A 62 9.00 0.46 -6.26
N GLU A 63 10.31 0.66 -6.15
CA GLU A 63 11.01 1.67 -6.95
C GLU A 63 11.21 1.20 -8.38
N ARG A 64 11.29 2.17 -9.31
CA ARG A 64 11.44 1.92 -10.75
C ARG A 64 12.61 0.98 -11.06
N GLU A 65 13.75 1.17 -10.41
CA GLU A 65 14.94 0.33 -10.58
C GLU A 65 14.66 -1.16 -10.27
N VAL A 66 13.86 -1.44 -9.24
CA VAL A 66 13.46 -2.81 -8.87
C VAL A 66 12.48 -3.38 -9.90
N LEU A 67 11.48 -2.59 -10.29
CA LEU A 67 10.48 -2.99 -11.29
C LEU A 67 11.12 -3.32 -12.65
N GLU A 68 12.06 -2.50 -13.10
CA GLU A 68 12.82 -2.71 -14.33
C GLU A 68 13.67 -3.98 -14.24
N ARG A 69 14.35 -4.20 -13.11
CA ARG A 69 15.22 -5.36 -12.91
C ARG A 69 14.47 -6.69 -12.95
N ILE A 70 13.24 -6.74 -12.46
CA ILE A 70 12.37 -7.94 -12.57
C ILE A 70 11.56 -8.01 -13.85
N SER A 71 11.67 -6.99 -14.72
CA SER A 71 10.83 -6.83 -15.90
C SER A 71 9.34 -6.88 -15.55
N ALA A 72 8.92 -6.05 -14.59
CA ALA A 72 7.51 -5.90 -14.23
C ALA A 72 6.70 -5.37 -15.42
N ASP A 73 5.48 -5.88 -15.57
CA ASP A 73 4.59 -5.55 -16.68
C ASP A 73 3.45 -4.61 -16.29
N ALA A 74 3.24 -4.42 -14.98
CA ALA A 74 2.23 -3.53 -14.42
C ALA A 74 2.88 -2.40 -13.62
N LEU A 75 2.22 -1.24 -13.63
CA LEU A 75 2.56 -0.10 -12.78
C LEU A 75 1.30 0.34 -12.04
N PRO A 76 1.42 0.74 -10.77
CA PRO A 76 0.26 1.17 -10.01
C PRO A 76 -0.16 2.59 -10.39
N VAL A 77 -1.47 2.81 -10.37
CA VAL A 77 -2.07 4.15 -10.31
C VAL A 77 -2.64 4.29 -8.90
N ILE A 78 -1.98 5.06 -8.04
CA ILE A 78 -2.24 5.04 -6.60
C ILE A 78 -3.10 6.25 -6.22
N PRO A 79 -4.37 6.05 -5.81
CA PRO A 79 -5.18 7.13 -5.28
C PRO A 79 -4.61 7.64 -3.96
N SER A 80 -4.59 8.96 -3.83
CA SER A 80 -4.15 9.66 -2.62
C SER A 80 -2.75 9.28 -2.14
N LEU A 81 -1.81 9.04 -3.07
CA LEU A 81 -0.41 8.81 -2.70
C LEU A 81 0.16 10.04 -1.99
N SER A 82 0.81 9.82 -0.85
CA SER A 82 1.43 10.91 -0.10
C SER A 82 2.49 11.63 -0.92
N LYS A 83 2.48 12.97 -0.85
CA LYS A 83 3.50 13.83 -1.47
C LYS A 83 4.66 14.11 -0.51
N THR A 84 4.45 13.93 0.79
CA THR A 84 5.43 14.21 1.84
C THR A 84 5.67 12.97 2.68
N TRP A 85 6.92 12.79 3.06
CA TRP A 85 7.44 11.57 3.66
C TRP A 85 8.38 11.92 4.79
N LYS A 86 8.31 11.19 5.90
CA LYS A 86 9.20 11.35 7.05
C LYS A 86 9.95 10.07 7.37
N PRO A 87 11.13 10.16 8.00
CA PRO A 87 11.87 8.98 8.47
C PRO A 87 11.07 8.15 9.47
N TRP A 88 11.19 6.83 9.36
CA TRP A 88 10.59 5.85 10.26
C TRP A 88 11.45 4.59 10.37
N HIS A 89 11.12 3.71 11.31
CA HIS A 89 11.75 2.40 11.45
C HIS A 89 10.69 1.30 11.45
N LEU A 90 10.92 0.27 10.64
CA LEU A 90 10.09 -0.93 10.60
C LEU A 90 10.26 -1.76 11.89
N PRO A 91 9.41 -2.76 12.16
CA PRO A 91 9.51 -3.59 13.36
C PRO A 91 10.87 -4.28 13.55
N ASP A 92 11.57 -4.59 12.44
CA ASP A 92 12.93 -5.15 12.48
C ASP A 92 14.03 -4.11 12.73
N GLY A 93 13.66 -2.85 12.96
CA GLY A 93 14.56 -1.72 13.16
C GLY A 93 15.19 -1.18 11.88
N THR A 94 14.83 -1.69 10.70
CA THR A 94 15.36 -1.16 9.44
C THR A 94 14.71 0.17 9.09
N ALA A 95 15.50 1.08 8.50
CA ALA A 95 15.05 2.42 8.13
C ALA A 95 14.05 2.37 6.95
N CYS A 96 13.04 3.23 7.02
CA CYS A 96 12.11 3.47 5.93
C CYS A 96 11.58 4.91 5.99
N GLU A 97 10.67 5.23 5.07
CA GLU A 97 9.88 6.45 5.08
C GLU A 97 8.39 6.11 5.12
N VAL A 98 7.61 6.91 5.84
CA VAL A 98 6.15 6.80 5.95
C VAL A 98 5.52 8.16 5.61
N PRO A 99 4.22 8.23 5.26
CA PRO A 99 3.51 9.50 5.09
C PRO A 99 3.65 10.40 6.33
N GLU A 100 3.73 11.71 6.11
CA GLU A 100 3.93 12.71 7.17
C GLU A 100 2.85 12.62 8.28
N ASP A 101 1.63 12.33 7.87
CA ASP A 101 0.43 12.21 8.71
C ASP A 101 0.33 10.87 9.46
N PHE A 102 1.22 9.90 9.19
CA PHE A 102 1.27 8.65 9.94
C PHE A 102 1.91 8.82 11.32
N ASN A 103 1.10 8.89 12.38
CA ASN A 103 1.55 9.19 13.74
C ASN A 103 0.97 8.19 14.75
N PRO A 104 1.45 6.93 14.79
CA PRO A 104 0.95 5.96 15.76
C PRO A 104 1.39 6.30 17.19
N GLU A 105 0.47 6.11 18.14
CA GLU A 105 0.73 6.25 19.57
C GLU A 105 1.33 4.94 20.11
N LYS A 106 2.41 5.02 20.89
CA LYS A 106 3.01 3.86 21.55
C LYS A 106 2.44 3.70 22.96
N LEU A 107 1.82 2.55 23.23
CA LEU A 107 1.25 2.20 24.53
C LEU A 107 2.31 1.61 25.48
N PRO A 108 2.04 1.56 26.81
CA PRO A 108 2.96 0.97 27.79
C PRO A 108 3.31 -0.50 27.55
N ASP A 109 2.42 -1.27 26.91
CA ASP A 109 2.66 -2.66 26.52
C ASP A 109 3.58 -2.80 25.29
N GLY A 110 4.03 -1.67 24.72
CA GLY A 110 4.88 -1.61 23.54
C GLY A 110 4.12 -1.65 22.21
N SER A 111 2.80 -1.84 22.22
CA SER A 111 1.99 -1.79 21.00
C SER A 111 1.91 -0.39 20.42
N LEU A 112 1.70 -0.32 19.10
CA LEU A 112 1.42 0.91 18.38
C LEU A 112 -0.06 0.95 18.01
N ILE A 113 -0.71 2.10 18.18
CA ILE A 113 -2.12 2.28 17.82
C ILE A 113 -2.34 3.51 16.95
N LEU A 114 -3.39 3.48 16.13
CA LEU A 114 -3.92 4.64 15.42
C LEU A 114 -5.30 4.97 15.98
N ARG A 115 -5.62 6.26 16.03
CA ARG A 115 -6.93 6.77 16.42
C ARG A 115 -7.58 7.54 15.29
N ASP A 116 -8.91 7.47 15.23
CA ASP A 116 -9.70 8.41 14.44
C ASP A 116 -9.86 9.75 15.16
N GLU A 117 -10.58 10.67 14.54
CA GLU A 117 -10.84 12.01 15.07
C GLU A 117 -11.73 11.98 16.33
N GLU A 118 -12.56 10.95 16.49
CA GLU A 118 -13.38 10.75 17.70
C GLU A 118 -12.61 10.06 18.84
N GLY A 119 -11.40 9.56 18.59
CA GLY A 119 -10.50 8.95 19.56
C GLY A 119 -10.63 7.42 19.67
N HIS A 120 -11.43 6.76 18.84
CA HIS A 120 -11.50 5.31 18.79
C HIS A 120 -10.18 4.73 18.29
N ILE A 121 -9.76 3.60 18.85
CA ILE A 121 -8.58 2.88 18.35
C ILE A 121 -9.00 2.13 17.09
N THR A 122 -8.61 2.64 15.92
CA THR A 122 -8.98 2.06 14.62
C THR A 122 -8.05 0.95 14.21
N SER A 123 -6.75 1.08 14.52
CA SER A 123 -5.75 0.04 14.25
C SER A 123 -4.82 -0.19 15.43
N LYS A 124 -4.35 -1.42 15.59
CA LYS A 124 -3.34 -1.81 16.58
C LYS A 124 -2.30 -2.73 15.96
N MET A 125 -1.02 -2.49 16.27
CA MET A 125 0.09 -3.40 16.03
C MET A 125 0.68 -3.81 17.38
N PRO A 126 0.68 -5.10 17.75
CA PRO A 126 1.31 -5.57 18.99
C PRO A 126 2.84 -5.38 18.95
N PRO A 127 3.55 -5.40 20.10
CA PRO A 127 4.99 -5.14 20.16
C PRO A 127 5.83 -6.04 19.24
N ASP A 128 5.45 -7.30 19.09
CA ASP A 128 6.12 -8.28 18.21
C ASP A 128 5.35 -8.50 16.88
N GLY A 129 4.43 -7.59 16.56
CA GLY A 129 3.60 -7.65 15.36
C GLY A 129 4.23 -6.99 14.15
N TYR A 130 3.74 -7.38 12.97
CA TYR A 130 4.15 -6.80 11.69
C TYR A 130 3.03 -6.04 10.97
N TYR A 131 1.82 -6.03 11.53
CA TYR A 131 0.63 -5.49 10.88
C TYR A 131 -0.07 -4.53 11.83
N PHE A 132 -0.60 -3.44 11.26
CA PHE A 132 -1.63 -2.64 11.91
C PHE A 132 -2.99 -3.24 11.57
N ASP A 133 -3.49 -4.11 12.44
CA ASP A 133 -4.78 -4.74 12.27
C ASP A 133 -5.91 -3.78 12.62
N GLY A 134 -7.01 -3.82 11.86
CA GLY A 134 -8.22 -3.07 12.18
C GLY A 134 -8.90 -3.66 13.42
N VAL A 135 -9.03 -2.87 14.48
CA VAL A 135 -9.60 -3.31 15.77
C VAL A 135 -10.88 -2.56 16.15
N TYR A 136 -11.28 -1.57 15.35
CA TYR A 136 -12.55 -0.88 15.53
C TYR A 136 -13.66 -1.53 14.72
N HIS A 137 -14.81 -1.73 15.36
CA HIS A 137 -15.99 -2.38 14.77
C HIS A 137 -17.17 -1.40 14.82
N PRO A 138 -17.31 -0.49 13.84
CA PRO A 138 -18.33 0.57 13.87
C PRO A 138 -19.77 0.05 13.81
N LEU A 139 -19.96 -1.23 13.48
CA LEU A 139 -21.25 -1.91 13.41
C LEU A 139 -21.41 -2.95 14.53
N ALA A 140 -20.64 -2.88 15.62
CA ALA A 140 -20.68 -3.85 16.71
C ALA A 140 -22.08 -4.00 17.33
N ASP A 141 -22.85 -2.91 17.36
CA ASP A 141 -24.21 -2.85 17.92
C ASP A 141 -25.32 -3.03 16.88
N ALA A 142 -24.97 -3.32 15.61
CA ALA A 142 -25.97 -3.53 14.57
C ALA A 142 -26.77 -4.81 14.86
N THR A 143 -28.10 -4.69 14.92
CA THR A 143 -29.02 -5.81 15.20
C THR A 143 -29.93 -6.14 14.02
N SER A 144 -29.97 -5.27 13.01
CA SER A 144 -30.84 -5.39 11.86
C SER A 144 -30.17 -4.86 10.58
N ILE A 145 -30.69 -5.26 9.41
CA ILE A 145 -30.20 -4.76 8.11
C ILE A 145 -30.40 -3.24 8.00
N SER A 146 -31.46 -2.69 8.59
CA SER A 146 -31.73 -1.24 8.56
C SER A 146 -30.68 -0.40 9.29
N ASP A 147 -29.89 -1.00 10.20
CA ASP A 147 -28.78 -0.28 10.86
C ASP A 147 -27.66 0.04 9.85
N LEU A 148 -27.56 -0.74 8.77
CA LEU A 148 -26.58 -0.54 7.70
C LEU A 148 -26.88 0.71 6.86
N ASP A 149 -28.15 1.10 6.74
CA ASP A 149 -28.57 2.24 5.91
C ASP A 149 -28.00 3.58 6.40
N ARG A 150 -27.61 3.65 7.68
CA ARG A 150 -27.03 4.83 8.33
C ARG A 150 -25.51 4.85 8.28
N TYR A 151 -24.88 3.74 7.90
CA TYR A 151 -23.43 3.62 7.89
C TYR A 151 -22.87 4.06 6.53
N PRO A 152 -21.93 5.03 6.49
CA PRO A 152 -21.35 5.52 5.25
C PRO A 152 -20.30 4.51 4.73
N PHE A 153 -20.75 3.41 4.13
CA PHE A 153 -19.85 2.37 3.59
C PHE A 153 -18.86 2.88 2.55
N TYR A 154 -19.26 3.88 1.78
CA TYR A 154 -18.47 4.37 0.66
C TYR A 154 -18.72 5.85 0.42
N GLU A 155 -17.63 6.61 0.36
CA GLU A 155 -17.63 7.93 -0.22
C GLU A 155 -17.16 7.83 -1.68
N PRO A 156 -18.00 8.22 -2.67
CA PRO A 156 -17.59 8.27 -4.05
C PRO A 156 -16.35 9.12 -4.26
N MET A 157 -15.36 8.59 -5.00
CA MET A 157 -14.28 9.42 -5.50
C MET A 157 -14.86 10.57 -6.34
N SER A 158 -14.37 11.79 -6.07
CA SER A 158 -14.80 12.96 -6.82
C SER A 158 -14.35 12.87 -8.28
N LYS A 159 -15.04 13.58 -9.18
CA LYS A 159 -14.69 13.61 -10.61
C LYS A 159 -13.27 14.13 -10.83
N GLU A 160 -12.84 15.06 -9.99
CA GLU A 160 -11.50 15.64 -10.00
C GLU A 160 -10.45 14.58 -9.64
N LYS A 161 -10.69 13.77 -8.60
CA LYS A 161 -9.80 12.64 -8.24
C LYS A 161 -9.70 11.63 -9.38
N ILE A 162 -10.82 11.29 -10.02
CA ILE A 162 -10.83 10.37 -11.18
C ILE A 162 -10.03 10.95 -12.35
N ALA A 163 -10.20 12.25 -12.64
CA ALA A 163 -9.46 12.93 -13.71
C ALA A 163 -7.94 12.97 -13.42
N ASP A 164 -7.55 13.19 -12.17
CA ASP A 164 -6.15 13.13 -11.75
C ASP A 164 -5.55 11.74 -11.95
N LEU A 165 -6.25 10.67 -11.53
CA LEU A 165 -5.80 9.29 -11.77
C LEU A 165 -5.67 8.96 -13.25
N ALA A 166 -6.60 9.44 -14.08
CA ALA A 166 -6.52 9.28 -15.53
C ALA A 166 -5.31 10.02 -16.12
N GLN A 167 -4.94 11.17 -15.56
CA GLN A 167 -3.74 11.91 -15.97
C GLN A 167 -2.45 11.22 -15.51
N GLN A 168 -2.42 10.69 -14.29
CA GLN A 168 -1.31 9.88 -13.78
C GLN A 168 -1.06 8.66 -14.69
N ALA A 169 -2.12 7.94 -15.06
CA ALA A 169 -2.01 6.78 -15.96
C ALA A 169 -1.39 7.12 -17.32
N LYS A 170 -1.68 8.32 -17.87
CA LYS A 170 -1.09 8.79 -19.12
C LYS A 170 0.39 9.16 -19.00
N GLN A 171 0.85 9.56 -17.81
CA GLN A 171 2.26 9.91 -17.57
C GLN A 171 3.15 8.68 -17.36
N LEU A 172 2.55 7.53 -17.04
CA LEU A 172 3.25 6.25 -16.90
C LEU A 172 3.48 5.54 -18.25
N TYR A 173 2.91 6.08 -19.33
CA TYR A 173 3.03 5.60 -20.71
C TYR A 173 3.93 6.55 -21.53
#